data_AF-A0A2Z6RUS4-F1
#
_entry.id   AF-A0A2Z6RUS4-F1
#
_cell.length_a   1.000
_cell.length_b   1.000
_cell.length_c   1.000
_cell.angle_alpha   90.00
_cell.angle_beta   90.00
_cell.angle_gamma   90.00
#
_symmetry.space_group_name_H-M   'P 1'
#
loop_
_entity.id
_entity.type
_entity.pdbx_description
1 polymer ?
#
loop_
_entity_poly.entity_id
_entity_poly.type
_entity_poly.pdbx_seq_one_letter_code
_entity_poly.pdbx_strand_id
1 'polypeptide(L)'
;MDDPLTDIPDILPIILGSSQKLSSDQTIYYHENIEYKNFVQYIPSNKHSLENFIALNRLNRVFIWNDKSRINDVWYNEESRKAVIEVTQSVRRGIFFWVERRNRLIIKLDLTFGNDGKYIIRRQEEFIQPEDFVGTLIPSIVPTIVTIQKIVIGIIAIGIGRLLGLIGCT
;
A
#
# COMPACT_ATOMS: atom_id res chain seq x y z
N MET A 1 -16.80 -0.56 10.72
CA MET A 1 -16.54 -2.01 10.75
C MET A 1 -16.84 -2.51 12.15
N ASP A 2 -17.62 -3.58 12.25
CA ASP A 2 -17.96 -4.21 13.52
C ASP A 2 -16.88 -5.24 13.90
N ASP A 3 -16.38 -6.00 12.92
CA ASP A 3 -15.22 -6.90 13.07
C ASP A 3 -14.19 -6.66 11.96
N PRO A 4 -13.01 -6.08 12.26
CA PRO A 4 -11.98 -5.84 11.27
C PRO A 4 -11.52 -7.08 10.49
N LEU A 5 -11.48 -8.27 11.10
CA LEU A 5 -11.00 -9.47 10.40
C LEU A 5 -11.96 -9.92 9.29
N THR A 6 -13.25 -9.77 9.54
CA THR A 6 -14.30 -10.20 8.61
C THR A 6 -14.67 -9.09 7.63
N ASP A 7 -14.67 -7.82 8.06
CA ASP A 7 -15.14 -6.69 7.25
C ASP A 7 -14.07 -6.14 6.30
N ILE A 8 -12.79 -6.20 6.66
CA ILE A 8 -11.69 -5.66 5.83
C ILE A 8 -11.65 -6.28 4.42
N PRO A 9 -11.79 -7.61 4.26
CA PRO A 9 -11.87 -8.23 2.95
C PRO A 9 -12.93 -7.62 2.03
N ASP A 10 -14.11 -7.32 2.57
CA ASP A 10 -15.24 -6.79 1.81
C ASP A 10 -15.02 -5.34 1.37
N ILE A 11 -14.30 -4.57 2.19
CA ILE A 11 -13.95 -3.18 1.87
C ILE A 11 -12.59 -3.05 1.18
N LEU A 12 -11.91 -4.14 0.83
CA LEU A 12 -10.62 -4.06 0.14
C LEU A 12 -10.67 -3.25 -1.16
N PRO A 13 -11.69 -3.36 -2.03
CA PRO A 13 -11.80 -2.51 -3.23
C PRO A 13 -11.93 -1.01 -2.91
N ILE A 14 -12.40 -0.68 -1.70
CA ILE A 14 -12.44 0.69 -1.17
C ILE A 14 -11.03 1.12 -0.73
N ILE A 15 -10.34 0.27 0.02
CA ILE A 15 -8.97 0.52 0.50
C ILE A 15 -7.99 0.70 -0.66
N LEU A 16 -8.09 -0.11 -1.71
CA LEU A 16 -7.26 -0.04 -2.91
C LEU A 16 -7.68 1.09 -3.88
N GLY A 17 -8.76 1.81 -3.58
CA GLY A 17 -9.28 2.88 -4.45
C GLY A 17 -9.87 2.39 -5.78
N SER A 18 -10.05 1.09 -5.97
CA SER A 18 -10.43 0.47 -7.26
C SER A 18 -11.92 0.32 -7.52
N SER A 19 -12.77 0.38 -6.48
CA SER A 19 -14.22 0.22 -6.63
C SER A 19 -14.85 1.32 -7.50
N GLN A 20 -15.30 1.03 -8.73
CA GLN A 20 -15.98 2.01 -9.60
C GLN A 20 -17.22 2.65 -8.94
N LYS A 21 -17.86 1.98 -7.98
CA LYS A 21 -18.96 2.50 -7.14
C LYS A 21 -18.45 3.31 -5.93
N LEU A 22 -17.62 4.33 -6.16
CA LEU A 22 -17.10 5.25 -5.13
C LEU A 22 -18.06 6.41 -4.88
N SER A 23 -19.36 6.12 -4.84
CA SER A 23 -20.39 7.11 -4.55
C SER A 23 -20.78 6.96 -3.08
N SER A 24 -20.53 8.01 -2.29
CA SER A 24 -20.91 8.27 -0.90
C SER A 24 -20.39 7.37 0.23
N ASP A 25 -20.33 6.04 0.09
CA ASP A 25 -20.22 5.16 1.27
C ASP A 25 -18.80 4.94 1.78
N GLN A 26 -17.76 5.40 1.08
CA GLN A 26 -16.38 5.14 1.52
C GLN A 26 -15.97 5.95 2.75
N THR A 27 -16.52 7.16 2.90
CA THR A 27 -16.18 8.05 4.02
C THR A 27 -16.57 7.44 5.37
N ILE A 28 -17.53 6.52 5.40
CA ILE A 28 -17.96 5.86 6.64
C ILE A 28 -16.86 4.98 7.24
N TYR A 29 -15.90 4.53 6.42
CA TYR A 29 -14.79 3.70 6.84
C TYR A 29 -13.54 4.50 7.21
N TYR A 30 -13.51 5.81 6.97
CA TYR A 30 -12.32 6.63 7.20
C TYR A 30 -12.58 7.75 8.20
N HIS A 31 -11.56 8.04 9.00
CA HIS A 31 -11.56 9.19 9.88
C HIS A 31 -11.42 10.51 9.07
N GLU A 32 -12.03 11.60 9.54
CA GLU A 32 -11.94 12.94 8.91
C GLU A 32 -10.49 13.41 8.69
N ASN A 33 -9.63 13.09 9.66
CA ASN A 33 -8.21 13.42 9.68
C ASN A 33 -7.32 12.20 9.31
N ILE A 34 -7.73 11.41 8.32
CA ILE A 34 -6.97 10.24 7.84
C ILE A 34 -5.53 10.61 7.50
N GLU A 35 -4.57 9.79 7.92
CA GLU A 35 -3.19 9.88 7.43
C GLU A 35 -2.97 8.81 6.36
N TYR A 36 -2.41 9.18 5.21
CA TYR A 36 -2.09 8.25 4.14
C TYR A 36 -0.62 8.33 3.76
N LYS A 37 0.01 7.18 3.56
CA LYS A 37 1.41 7.10 3.13
C LYS A 37 1.61 5.93 2.19
N ASN A 38 2.26 6.17 1.07
CA ASN A 38 2.81 5.12 0.23
C ASN A 38 4.25 5.48 -0.17
N PHE A 39 4.83 4.74 -1.11
CA PHE A 39 6.20 4.96 -1.60
C PHE A 39 6.42 6.36 -2.24
N VAL A 40 5.39 6.98 -2.83
CA VAL A 40 5.50 8.22 -3.62
C VAL A 40 4.72 9.41 -3.06
N GLN A 41 3.75 9.17 -2.19
CA GLN A 41 2.75 10.12 -1.75
C GLN A 41 2.59 10.05 -0.23
N TYR A 42 2.40 11.21 0.37
CA TYR A 42 2.11 11.34 1.79
C TYR A 42 1.05 12.42 2.00
N ILE A 43 0.00 12.06 2.74
CA ILE A 43 -1.05 12.97 3.20
C ILE A 43 -0.97 12.98 4.74
N PRO A 44 -0.49 14.07 5.35
CA PRO A 44 -0.44 14.18 6.81
C PRO A 44 -1.85 14.29 7.39
N SER A 45 -2.06 13.83 8.62
CA SER A 45 -3.33 13.97 9.36
C SER A 45 -3.66 15.44 9.64
N ASN A 46 -4.73 15.97 9.04
CA ASN A 46 -5.27 17.31 9.22
C ASN A 46 -6.74 17.38 8.76
N LYS A 47 -7.40 18.52 8.98
CA LYS A 47 -8.84 18.74 8.68
C LYS A 47 -9.25 18.58 7.21
N HIS A 48 -8.30 18.60 6.26
CA HIS A 48 -8.53 18.42 4.83
C HIS A 48 -8.06 17.05 4.33
N SER A 49 -7.57 16.18 5.20
CA SER A 49 -6.91 14.94 4.77
C SER A 49 -7.86 13.97 4.10
N LEU A 50 -9.10 13.82 4.60
CA LEU A 50 -10.10 12.97 3.96
C LEU A 50 -10.44 13.45 2.54
N GLU A 51 -10.62 14.76 2.36
CA GLU A 51 -10.88 15.36 1.05
C GLU A 51 -9.71 15.12 0.08
N ASN A 52 -8.47 15.36 0.54
CA ASN A 52 -7.26 15.12 -0.24
C ASN A 52 -7.09 13.64 -0.60
N PHE A 53 -7.38 12.74 0.33
CA PHE A 53 -7.32 11.30 0.11
C PHE A 53 -8.36 10.85 -0.94
N ILE A 54 -9.58 11.36 -0.88
CA ILE A 54 -10.61 11.11 -1.89
C ILE A 54 -10.17 11.64 -3.26
N ALA A 55 -9.62 12.85 -3.33
CA ALA A 55 -9.11 13.42 -4.57
C ALA A 55 -7.97 12.57 -5.17
N LEU A 56 -7.06 12.08 -4.33
CA LEU A 56 -6.00 11.16 -4.74
C LEU A 56 -6.56 9.83 -5.29
N ASN A 57 -7.53 9.23 -4.60
CA ASN A 57 -8.18 8.00 -5.08
C ASN A 57 -8.92 8.22 -6.42
N ARG A 58 -9.52 9.39 -6.63
CA ARG A 58 -10.12 9.75 -7.93
C ARG A 58 -9.07 9.82 -9.05
N LEU A 59 -7.90 10.41 -8.77
CA LEU A 59 -6.79 10.46 -9.73
C LEU A 59 -6.29 9.04 -10.06
N ASN A 60 -6.06 8.20 -9.05
CA ASN A 60 -5.53 6.85 -9.22
C ASN A 60 -6.41 5.96 -10.11
N ARG A 61 -7.74 6.14 -10.08
CA ARG A 61 -8.68 5.43 -10.98
C ARG A 61 -8.42 5.65 -12.45
N VAL A 62 -8.12 6.88 -12.85
CA VAL A 62 -7.85 7.19 -14.26
C VAL A 62 -6.68 6.37 -14.78
N PHE A 63 -5.74 6.06 -13.89
CA PHE A 63 -4.54 5.29 -14.21
C PHE A 63 -4.68 3.79 -14.01
N ILE A 64 -5.77 3.26 -13.43
CA ILE A 64 -5.96 1.83 -13.12
C ILE A 64 -7.23 1.33 -13.83
N TRP A 65 -7.05 0.59 -14.93
CA TRP A 65 -8.17 0.18 -15.80
C TRP A 65 -8.75 -1.21 -15.49
N ASN A 66 -7.93 -2.08 -14.91
CA ASN A 66 -8.34 -3.42 -14.52
C ASN A 66 -7.49 -3.83 -13.33
N ASP A 67 -8.14 -4.05 -12.19
CA ASP A 67 -7.52 -4.57 -11.00
C ASP A 67 -8.12 -5.93 -10.66
N LYS A 68 -7.27 -6.95 -10.63
CA LYS A 68 -7.60 -8.19 -9.94
C LYS A 68 -6.81 -8.20 -8.66
N SER A 69 -7.49 -7.97 -7.54
CA SER A 69 -6.91 -8.10 -6.21
C SER A 69 -7.18 -9.51 -5.66
N ARG A 70 -6.18 -10.05 -4.98
CA ARG A 70 -6.30 -11.28 -4.19
C ARG A 70 -5.73 -10.99 -2.81
N ILE A 71 -6.54 -11.22 -1.79
CA ILE A 71 -6.07 -11.24 -0.40
C ILE A 71 -5.28 -12.52 -0.21
N ASN A 72 -4.04 -12.37 0.25
CA ASN A 72 -3.19 -13.49 0.63
C ASN A 72 -3.38 -13.79 2.11
N ASP A 73 -3.41 -12.75 2.95
CA ASP A 73 -3.59 -12.89 4.39
C ASP A 73 -4.09 -11.57 5.01
N VAL A 74 -4.75 -11.67 6.18
CA VAL A 74 -5.24 -10.53 6.99
C VAL A 74 -4.91 -10.80 8.44
N TRP A 75 -4.16 -9.89 9.04
CA TRP A 75 -3.85 -9.92 10.46
C TRP A 75 -4.50 -8.73 11.15
N TYR A 76 -5.06 -8.97 12.32
CA TYR A 76 -5.59 -7.93 13.18
C TYR A 76 -5.08 -8.15 14.60
N ASN A 77 -4.58 -7.07 15.21
CA ASN A 77 -4.20 -7.04 16.61
C ASN A 77 -5.16 -6.11 17.34
N GLU A 78 -5.97 -6.69 18.24
CA GLU A 78 -7.02 -5.98 18.97
C GLU A 78 -6.47 -4.96 19.98
N GLU A 79 -5.39 -5.29 20.69
CA GLU A 79 -4.77 -4.41 21.69
C GLU A 79 -4.25 -3.11 21.06
N SER A 80 -3.56 -3.23 19.93
CA SER A 80 -3.00 -2.10 19.20
C SER A 80 -3.96 -1.49 18.19
N ARG A 81 -5.09 -2.14 17.91
CA ARG A 81 -6.07 -1.79 16.88
C ARG A 81 -5.45 -1.60 15.50
N LYS A 82 -4.50 -2.48 15.16
CA LYS A 82 -3.79 -2.44 13.87
C LYS A 82 -4.17 -3.64 13.05
N ALA A 83 -4.47 -3.39 11.77
CA ALA A 83 -4.63 -4.43 10.78
C ALA A 83 -3.47 -4.38 9.78
N VAL A 84 -3.04 -5.55 9.34
CA VAL A 84 -2.10 -5.70 8.24
C VAL A 84 -2.75 -6.61 7.21
N ILE A 85 -2.70 -6.22 5.95
CA ILE A 85 -3.34 -6.91 4.85
C ILE A 85 -2.25 -7.19 3.84
N GLU A 86 -2.06 -8.46 3.52
CA GLU A 86 -1.23 -8.84 2.39
C GLU A 86 -2.11 -9.04 1.16
N VAL A 87 -1.82 -8.28 0.11
CA VAL A 87 -2.61 -8.31 -1.12
C VAL A 87 -1.68 -8.47 -2.31
N THR A 88 -2.13 -9.26 -3.27
CA THR A 88 -1.55 -9.29 -4.61
C THR A 88 -2.50 -8.61 -5.56
N GLN A 89 -2.04 -7.57 -6.25
CA GLN A 89 -2.83 -6.82 -7.21
C GLN A 89 -2.22 -6.95 -8.60
N SER A 90 -3.00 -7.44 -9.56
CA SER A 90 -2.67 -7.31 -10.98
C SER A 90 -3.19 -5.96 -11.47
N VAL A 91 -2.31 -5.07 -11.89
CA VAL A 91 -2.65 -3.73 -12.35
C VAL A 91 -2.32 -3.59 -13.83
N ARG A 92 -3.29 -3.14 -14.62
CA ARG A 92 -3.07 -2.59 -15.97
C ARG A 92 -3.22 -1.07 -15.93
N ARG A 93 -2.14 -0.35 -16.27
CA ARG A 93 -2.18 1.11 -16.29
C ARG A 93 -2.63 1.64 -17.64
N GLY A 94 -3.43 2.73 -17.65
CA GLY A 94 -4.00 3.30 -18.86
C GLY A 94 -2.96 3.72 -19.93
N ILE A 95 -1.78 4.19 -19.51
CA ILE A 95 -0.69 4.60 -20.44
C ILE A 95 0.03 3.38 -21.05
N PHE A 96 0.10 2.26 -20.32
CA PHE A 96 0.76 1.02 -20.74
C PHE A 96 -0.21 -0.16 -20.71
N PHE A 97 -1.36 0.00 -21.37
CA PHE A 97 -2.48 -0.95 -21.29
C PHE A 97 -2.14 -2.38 -21.76
N TRP A 98 -1.04 -2.55 -22.52
CA TRP A 98 -0.53 -3.84 -22.99
C TRP A 98 0.34 -4.58 -21.97
N VAL A 99 0.69 -3.95 -20.84
CA VAL A 99 1.50 -4.58 -19.78
C VAL A 99 0.63 -4.79 -18.55
N GLU A 100 0.44 -6.06 -18.18
CA GLU A 100 -0.10 -6.44 -16.88
C GLU A 100 1.06 -6.77 -15.94
N ARG A 101 1.15 -6.07 -14.81
CA ARG A 101 2.11 -6.38 -13.76
C ARG A 101 1.38 -6.80 -12.51
N ARG A 102 1.90 -7.85 -11.89
CA ARG A 102 1.42 -8.36 -10.61
C ARG A 102 2.32 -7.80 -9.53
N ASN A 103 1.76 -6.99 -8.65
CA ASN A 103 2.47 -6.36 -7.55
C ASN A 103 2.00 -6.97 -6.23
N ARG A 104 2.95 -7.28 -5.35
CA ARG A 104 2.64 -7.62 -3.96
C ARG A 104 2.68 -6.34 -3.16
N LEU A 105 1.61 -6.06 -2.42
CA LEU A 105 1.49 -4.90 -1.58
C LEU A 105 1.08 -5.33 -0.17
N ILE A 106 1.64 -4.64 0.83
CA ILE A 106 1.26 -4.79 2.22
C ILE A 106 0.59 -3.49 2.63
N ILE A 107 -0.66 -3.57 3.07
CA ILE A 107 -1.38 -2.42 3.62
C ILE A 107 -1.40 -2.57 5.13
N LYS A 108 -0.97 -1.53 5.81
CA LYS A 108 -1.11 -1.41 7.26
C LYS A 108 -2.16 -0.36 7.55
N LEU A 109 -3.15 -0.73 8.35
CA LEU A 109 -4.22 0.15 8.81
C LEU A 109 -4.09 0.34 10.31
N ASP A 110 -4.05 1.59 10.75
CA ASP A 110 -4.29 1.92 12.16
C ASP A 110 -5.77 2.30 12.31
N LEU A 111 -6.50 1.55 13.13
CA LEU A 111 -7.94 1.71 13.33
C LEU A 111 -8.24 2.50 14.61
N THR A 112 -9.34 3.23 14.61
CA THR A 112 -9.91 3.90 15.78
C THR A 112 -11.41 3.65 15.83
N PHE A 113 -12.04 3.94 16.96
CA PHE A 113 -13.50 3.95 17.02
C PHE A 113 -14.05 5.27 16.47
N GLY A 114 -15.09 5.18 15.65
CA GLY A 114 -15.93 6.29 15.26
C GLY A 114 -16.94 6.66 16.34
N ASN A 115 -17.72 7.71 16.09
CA ASN A 115 -18.75 8.19 17.02
C ASN A 115 -19.88 7.17 17.24
N ASP A 116 -20.04 6.23 16.33
CA ASP A 116 -21.01 5.14 16.35
C ASP A 116 -20.47 3.88 17.06
N GLY A 117 -19.25 3.93 17.60
CA GLY A 117 -18.59 2.79 18.25
C GLY A 117 -18.02 1.78 17.27
N LYS A 118 -18.08 2.02 15.95
CA LYS A 118 -17.53 1.13 14.93
C LYS A 118 -16.06 1.45 14.64
N TYR A 119 -15.30 0.46 14.18
CA TYR A 119 -13.94 0.69 13.71
C TYR A 119 -13.94 1.48 12.40
N ILE A 120 -13.11 2.51 12.35
CA ILE A 120 -12.79 3.33 11.18
C ILE A 120 -11.27 3.45 11.02
N ILE A 121 -10.82 3.64 9.80
CA ILE A 121 -9.41 3.75 9.43
C ILE A 121 -8.94 5.18 9.75
N ARG A 122 -7.94 5.29 10.62
CA ARG A 122 -7.28 6.56 10.96
C ARG A 122 -5.98 6.77 10.20
N ARG A 123 -5.27 5.68 9.88
CA ARG A 123 -4.05 5.73 9.08
C ARG A 123 -4.01 4.55 8.12
N GLN A 124 -3.58 4.81 6.89
CA GLN A 124 -3.31 3.80 5.87
C GLN A 124 -1.88 3.98 5.36
N GLU A 125 -1.05 2.95 5.56
CA GLU A 125 0.30 2.88 5.02
C GLU A 125 0.39 1.73 4.01
N GLU A 126 0.87 2.03 2.81
CA GLU A 126 1.03 1.06 1.73
C GLU A 126 2.50 0.84 1.42
N PHE A 127 2.91 -0.42 1.52
CA PHE A 127 4.25 -0.87 1.22
C PHE A 127 4.23 -1.65 -0.09
N ILE A 128 4.93 -1.12 -1.09
CA ILE A 128 5.19 -1.76 -2.37
C ILE A 128 6.69 -1.75 -2.59
N GLN A 129 7.21 -2.80 -3.23
CA GLN A 129 8.62 -2.80 -3.60
C GLN A 129 8.90 -1.72 -4.66
N PRO A 130 9.97 -0.92 -4.52
CA PRO A 130 10.31 0.13 -5.50
C PRO A 130 10.41 -0.40 -6.93
N GLU A 131 10.96 -1.59 -7.12
CA GLU A 131 11.09 -2.28 -8.41
C GLU A 131 9.73 -2.60 -9.04
N ASP A 132 8.75 -3.03 -8.23
CA ASP A 132 7.39 -3.32 -8.67
C ASP A 132 6.68 -2.02 -9.05
N PHE A 133 6.79 -0.99 -8.20
CA PHE A 133 6.20 0.32 -8.49
C PHE A 133 6.78 0.93 -9.77
N VAL A 134 8.10 0.99 -9.88
CA VAL A 134 8.76 1.58 -11.05
C VAL A 134 8.56 0.73 -12.30
N GLY A 135 8.46 -0.60 -12.16
CA GLY A 135 8.11 -1.50 -13.25
C GLY A 135 6.71 -1.27 -13.82
N THR A 136 5.81 -0.66 -13.05
CA THR A 136 4.51 -0.19 -13.58
C THR A 136 4.59 1.14 -14.32
N LEU A 137 5.64 1.95 -14.10
CA LEU A 137 5.83 3.24 -14.76
C LEU A 137 6.72 3.15 -16.01
N ILE A 138 7.77 2.34 -15.97
CA ILE A 138 8.73 2.14 -17.07
C ILE A 138 9.03 0.64 -17.18
N PRO A 139 8.28 -0.12 -18.02
CA PRO A 139 8.24 -1.59 -17.96
C PRO A 139 9.55 -2.34 -18.20
N SER A 140 10.54 -1.72 -18.87
CA SER A 140 11.61 -2.48 -19.55
C SER A 140 13.03 -2.24 -19.04
N ILE A 141 13.34 -1.12 -18.38
CA ILE A 141 14.74 -0.75 -18.08
C ILE A 141 14.98 -0.56 -16.58
N VAL A 142 14.07 0.14 -15.90
CA VAL A 142 14.36 0.63 -14.55
C VAL A 142 14.26 -0.44 -13.45
N PRO A 143 13.32 -1.42 -13.48
CA PRO A 143 13.30 -2.49 -12.47
C PRO A 143 14.60 -3.31 -12.43
N THR A 144 15.17 -3.55 -13.61
CA THR A 144 16.44 -4.25 -13.77
C THR A 144 17.58 -3.45 -13.16
N ILE A 145 17.62 -2.12 -13.40
CA ILE A 145 18.64 -1.24 -12.81
C ILE A 145 18.54 -1.21 -11.29
N VAL A 146 17.33 -1.06 -10.72
CA VAL A 146 17.11 -1.06 -9.26
C VAL A 146 17.54 -2.39 -8.64
N THR A 147 17.22 -3.50 -9.30
CA THR A 147 17.63 -4.85 -8.85
C THR A 147 19.15 -5.01 -8.87
N ILE A 148 19.80 -4.63 -9.97
CA ILE A 148 21.27 -4.67 -10.09
C ILE A 148 21.92 -3.82 -9.02
N GLN A 149 21.42 -2.60 -8.80
CA GLN A 149 21.95 -1.71 -7.76
C GLN A 149 21.87 -2.36 -6.38
N LYS A 150 20.73 -2.95 -6.01
CA LYS A 150 20.57 -3.67 -4.72
C LYS A 150 21.56 -4.83 -4.59
N ILE A 151 21.76 -5.60 -5.66
CA ILE A 151 22.72 -6.72 -5.67
C ILE A 151 24.14 -6.20 -5.43
N VAL A 152 24.57 -5.15 -6.14
CA VAL A 152 25.92 -4.58 -6.00
C VAL A 152 26.15 -4.06 -4.58
N ILE A 153 25.19 -3.31 -4.03
CA ILE A 153 25.27 -2.82 -2.64
C ILE A 153 25.34 -4.00 -1.66
N GLY A 154 24.51 -5.03 -1.88
CA GLY A 154 24.52 -6.25 -1.07
C GLY A 154 25.88 -6.95 -1.06
N ILE A 155 26.51 -7.10 -2.24
CA ILE A 155 27.85 -7.71 -2.36
C ILE A 155 28.89 -6.91 -1.59
N ILE A 156 28.89 -5.57 -1.72
CA ILE A 156 29.83 -4.70 -1.00
C ILE A 156 29.62 -4.83 0.51
N ALA A 157 28.38 -4.74 0.98
CA ALA A 157 28.05 -4.82 2.42
C ALA A 157 28.45 -6.18 3.02
N ILE A 158 28.17 -7.28 2.32
CA ILE A 158 28.59 -8.63 2.74
C ILE A 158 30.12 -8.74 2.75
N GLY A 159 30.80 -8.19 1.74
CA GLY A 159 32.27 -8.14 1.69
C GLY A 159 32.87 -7.41 2.89
N ILE A 160 32.34 -6.22 3.21
CA ILE A 160 32.75 -5.45 4.40
C ILE A 160 32.47 -6.23 5.68
N GLY A 161 31.28 -6.82 5.82
CA GLY A 161 30.94 -7.62 7.01
C GLY A 161 31.86 -8.82 7.21
N ARG A 162 32.23 -9.52 6.13
CA ARG A 162 33.22 -10.61 6.19
C ARG A 162 34.60 -10.10 6.60
N LEU A 163 35.03 -8.94 6.09
CA LEU A 163 36.31 -8.34 6.46
C LEU A 163 36.33 -7.93 7.94
N LEU A 164 35.26 -7.30 8.44
CA LEU A 164 35.09 -6.94 9.85
C LEU A 164 35.18 -8.18 10.77
N GLY A 165 34.55 -9.28 10.37
CA GLY A 165 34.63 -10.55 11.09
C GLY A 165 36.05 -11.15 11.14
N LEU A 166 36.87 -10.93 10.11
CA LEU A 166 38.27 -11.39 10.08
C LEU A 166 39.18 -10.54 10.98
N ILE A 167 38.85 -9.26 11.18
CA ILE A 167 39.63 -8.35 12.04
C ILE A 167 39.12 -8.26 13.48
N GLY A 168 38.17 -9.13 13.86
CA GLY A 168 37.69 -9.26 15.24
C GLY A 168 36.72 -8.15 15.68
N CYS A 169 36.17 -7.38 14.75
CA CYS A 169 35.08 -6.45 15.03
C CYS A 169 33.75 -7.21 14.93
N THR A 170 33.34 -7.83 16.04
CA THR A 170 31.97 -8.33 16.27
C THR A 170 31.14 -7.32 17.03
#